data_AF-A0A0R3WD10-F1
#
_entry.id   AF-A0A0R3WD10-F1
#
_cell.length_a   1.000
_cell.length_b   1.000
_cell.length_c   1.000
_cell.angle_alpha   90.00
_cell.angle_beta   90.00
_cell.angle_gamma   90.00
#
_symmetry.space_group_name_H-M   'P 1'
#
loop_
_entity.id
_entity.type
_entity.pdbx_description
1 polymer ?
#
loop_
_entity_poly.entity_id
_entity_poly.type
_entity_poly.pdbx_seq_one_letter_code
_entity_poly.pdbx_strand_id
1 'polypeptide(L)'
;MEVLSPDTHPHHEEVVEWKLSPVMRVALKAVFSDTVEELAMVHKTASCGASVLQTLPAEEDSNAEKNSDTLINELNRIFFETLVRFERCRREDYIALADGSFRKLSEEESTLRTFLEEVEKVIDAFQILGREIDIYGTFKSLRMQCDDKQAVVDMPLDLAKTIMDKDQMIKFMHEKIHQTEKHFENQRLFYDEVIRRLKHEWQEARQLAQMYYKYLKASYRQRADLYSIMCDEETRALVDRAHDFRQRLNTEKRLINETSSCLFAELDLQTNHLKYIQSLTTVGDLTSKLDAMTASLEKLCKDHEKLKLEYAQCEQVVLDFRTAEEKRRLEEEINQKTLVAIFQVQAWWRAIIVLRGIKITSRKRGGKRKRGKKA
;
A
#
# COMPACT_ATOMS: atom_id res chain seq x y z
N MET A 1 54.10 3.63 31.07
CA MET A 1 55.23 2.97 31.75
C MET A 1 56.49 3.46 31.08
N GLU A 2 57.48 3.85 31.88
CA GLU A 2 58.64 4.60 31.39
C GLU A 2 59.52 3.77 30.45
N VAL A 3 59.92 4.41 29.34
CA VAL A 3 61.01 3.93 28.49
C VAL A 3 62.29 4.44 29.14
N LEU A 4 62.95 3.57 29.91
CA LEU A 4 64.28 3.85 30.44
C LEU A 4 65.30 3.82 29.29
N SER A 5 65.86 4.99 28.98
CA SER A 5 67.02 5.10 28.08
C SER A 5 68.25 4.48 28.75
N PRO A 6 69.05 3.68 28.04
CA PRO A 6 70.34 3.22 28.57
C PRO A 6 71.38 4.34 28.48
N ASP A 7 71.98 4.69 29.61
CA ASP A 7 73.09 5.65 29.69
C ASP A 7 74.31 5.15 28.89
N THR A 8 74.60 5.81 27.77
CA THR A 8 75.82 5.61 26.99
C THR A 8 76.97 6.39 27.63
N HIS A 9 77.58 5.81 28.67
CA HIS A 9 78.89 6.26 29.12
C HIS A 9 79.94 6.00 28.03
N PRO A 10 80.65 7.02 27.52
CA PRO A 10 81.80 6.79 26.66
C PRO A 10 82.92 6.24 27.53
N HIS A 11 83.30 4.98 27.31
CA HIS A 11 84.58 4.48 27.78
C HIS A 11 85.67 5.27 27.04
N HIS A 12 86.26 6.25 27.71
CA HIS A 12 87.59 6.74 27.36
C HIS A 12 88.57 5.58 27.54
N GLU A 13 88.83 4.86 26.47
CA GLU A 13 90.03 4.04 26.37
C GLU A 13 91.23 4.98 26.47
N GLU A 14 91.83 5.06 27.65
CA GLU A 14 93.18 5.61 27.78
C GLU A 14 94.08 4.76 26.88
N VAL A 15 94.54 5.35 25.78
CA VAL A 15 95.52 4.73 24.89
C VAL A 15 96.85 4.70 25.65
N VAL A 16 97.01 3.69 26.50
CA VAL A 16 98.27 3.36 27.16
C VAL A 16 99.29 3.12 26.06
N GLU A 17 100.23 4.04 25.88
CA GLU A 17 101.40 3.83 25.03
C GLU A 17 102.40 2.97 25.81
N TRP A 18 102.41 1.67 25.52
CA TRP A 18 103.36 0.70 26.09
C TRP A 18 104.78 0.98 25.57
N LYS A 19 105.46 1.96 26.16
CA LYS A 19 106.86 2.30 25.82
C LYS A 19 107.81 1.30 26.44
N LEU A 20 108.36 0.42 25.61
CA LEU A 20 109.28 -0.62 26.02
C LEU A 20 110.58 -0.02 26.61
N SER A 21 111.00 -0.56 27.77
CA SER A 21 112.31 -0.30 28.37
C SER A 21 113.44 -0.73 27.41
N PRO A 22 114.57 0.00 27.33
CA PRO A 22 115.67 -0.32 26.40
C PRO A 22 116.18 -1.77 26.49
N VAL A 23 116.29 -2.32 27.71
CA VAL A 23 116.71 -3.72 27.93
C VAL A 23 115.69 -4.70 27.31
N MET A 24 114.40 -4.39 27.43
CA MET A 24 113.33 -5.23 26.90
C MET A 24 113.26 -5.17 25.37
N ARG A 25 113.60 -4.02 24.76
CA ARG A 25 113.73 -3.91 23.29
C ARG A 25 114.86 -4.79 22.74
N VAL A 26 116.03 -4.78 23.38
CA VAL A 26 117.17 -5.61 22.98
C VAL A 26 116.84 -7.10 23.13
N ALA A 27 116.23 -7.50 24.24
CA ALA A 27 115.81 -8.89 24.47
C ALA A 27 114.74 -9.35 23.46
N LEU A 28 113.69 -8.55 23.24
CA LEU A 28 112.64 -8.87 22.26
C LEU A 28 113.17 -8.89 20.82
N LYS A 29 114.12 -8.01 20.49
CA LYS A 29 114.77 -8.01 19.17
C LYS A 29 115.56 -9.30 18.94
N ALA A 30 116.34 -9.75 19.92
CA ALA A 30 117.06 -11.03 19.83
C ALA A 30 116.05 -12.16 19.59
N VAL A 31 115.03 -12.27 20.45
CA VAL A 31 113.97 -13.29 20.31
C VAL A 31 113.27 -13.23 18.94
N PHE A 32 112.94 -12.05 18.41
CA PHE A 32 112.31 -11.94 17.09
C PHE A 32 113.26 -12.17 15.91
N SER A 33 114.56 -11.89 16.06
CA SER A 33 115.57 -12.26 15.05
C SER A 33 115.73 -13.78 15.04
N ASP A 34 115.91 -14.38 16.21
CA ASP A 34 116.10 -15.82 16.40
C ASP A 34 114.85 -16.59 15.90
N THR A 35 113.63 -16.16 16.24
CA THR A 35 112.41 -16.81 15.74
C THR A 35 112.17 -16.58 14.25
N VAL A 36 112.56 -15.43 13.68
CA VAL A 36 112.55 -15.24 12.21
C VAL A 36 113.55 -16.16 11.53
N GLU A 37 114.75 -16.35 12.09
CA GLU A 37 115.74 -17.27 11.54
C GLU A 37 115.29 -18.75 11.67
N GLU A 38 114.76 -19.16 12.83
CA GLU A 38 114.21 -20.50 13.04
C GLU A 38 113.00 -20.77 12.12
N LEU A 39 112.03 -19.85 12.04
CA LEU A 39 110.89 -20.01 11.15
C LEU A 39 111.31 -19.95 9.68
N ALA A 40 112.29 -19.12 9.29
CA ALA A 40 112.83 -19.13 7.94
C ALA A 40 113.61 -20.42 7.62
N MET A 41 114.25 -21.05 8.60
CA MET A 41 114.83 -22.40 8.44
C MET A 41 113.75 -23.47 8.30
N VAL A 42 112.66 -23.42 9.08
CA VAL A 42 111.51 -24.33 8.94
C VAL A 42 110.84 -24.13 7.58
N HIS A 43 110.58 -22.89 7.17
CA HIS A 43 110.03 -22.56 5.87
C HIS A 43 110.94 -23.06 4.74
N LYS A 44 112.26 -22.84 4.82
CA LYS A 44 113.23 -23.37 3.83
C LYS A 44 113.27 -24.90 3.81
N THR A 45 113.31 -25.58 4.95
CA THR A 45 113.41 -27.05 4.99
C THR A 45 112.13 -27.74 4.50
N ALA A 46 110.95 -27.23 4.86
CA ALA A 46 109.67 -27.71 4.34
C ALA A 46 109.45 -27.29 2.87
N SER A 47 109.88 -26.09 2.47
CA SER A 47 109.85 -25.65 1.06
C SER A 47 110.80 -26.47 0.18
N CYS A 48 111.97 -26.93 0.67
CA CYS A 48 112.85 -27.84 -0.08
C CYS A 48 112.21 -29.20 -0.42
N GLY A 49 111.12 -29.60 0.26
CA GLY A 49 110.30 -30.75 -0.12
C GLY A 49 109.26 -30.45 -1.22
N ALA A 50 108.98 -29.17 -1.47
CA ALA A 50 107.97 -28.67 -2.42
C ALA A 50 108.54 -27.78 -3.54
N SER A 51 109.85 -27.49 -3.53
CA SER A 51 110.49 -26.55 -4.46
C SER A 51 110.91 -27.22 -5.77
N VAL A 52 109.92 -27.48 -6.63
CA VAL A 52 110.14 -27.44 -8.08
C VAL A 52 109.46 -26.17 -8.58
N LEU A 53 110.25 -25.28 -9.20
CA LEU A 53 109.88 -24.01 -9.83
C LEU A 53 109.62 -22.81 -8.89
N GLN A 54 110.71 -22.21 -8.43
CA GLN A 54 110.80 -20.75 -8.54
C GLN A 54 111.29 -20.39 -9.95
N THR A 55 110.69 -19.35 -10.52
CA THR A 55 110.92 -18.86 -11.88
C THR A 55 112.30 -18.22 -12.06
N LEU A 56 113.02 -18.61 -13.11
CA LEU A 56 114.13 -17.84 -13.69
C LEU A 56 113.71 -17.29 -15.07
N PRO A 57 114.24 -16.13 -15.51
CA PRO A 57 113.79 -15.45 -16.72
C PRO A 57 114.28 -16.15 -17.99
N ALA A 58 113.57 -15.88 -19.09
CA ALA A 58 113.89 -16.43 -20.40
C ALA A 58 115.21 -15.88 -20.96
N GLU A 59 115.98 -16.76 -21.59
CA GLU A 59 116.88 -16.39 -22.69
C GLU A 59 116.29 -16.91 -24.01
N GLU A 60 116.48 -16.13 -25.06
CA GLU A 60 115.99 -16.38 -26.41
C GLU A 60 116.92 -17.37 -27.12
N ASP A 61 116.39 -18.26 -27.97
CA ASP A 61 116.89 -18.26 -29.36
C ASP A 61 116.01 -19.00 -30.41
N SER A 62 116.10 -18.46 -31.62
CA SER A 62 116.02 -19.15 -32.93
C SER A 62 114.80 -20.02 -33.32
N ASN A 63 113.86 -19.34 -34.00
CA ASN A 63 113.36 -19.65 -35.36
C ASN A 63 112.32 -20.77 -35.65
N ALA A 64 111.33 -20.33 -36.43
CA ALA A 64 110.57 -21.05 -37.47
C ALA A 64 109.62 -22.21 -37.05
N GLU A 65 108.31 -21.88 -37.02
CA GLU A 65 107.10 -22.70 -37.35
C GLU A 65 105.89 -22.48 -36.40
N LYS A 66 105.68 -21.28 -35.81
CA LYS A 66 104.71 -21.10 -34.71
C LYS A 66 103.76 -19.89 -34.77
N ASN A 67 103.01 -19.73 -35.86
CA ASN A 67 101.87 -18.79 -35.92
C ASN A 67 100.52 -19.41 -35.50
N SER A 68 100.36 -20.73 -35.56
CA SER A 68 99.23 -21.45 -34.95
C SER A 68 99.43 -21.66 -33.46
N ASP A 69 100.65 -22.05 -33.06
CA ASP A 69 101.00 -22.38 -31.68
C ASP A 69 100.97 -21.16 -30.75
N THR A 70 101.28 -19.96 -31.25
CA THR A 70 101.22 -18.73 -30.44
C THR A 70 99.79 -18.40 -30.03
N LEU A 71 98.83 -18.46 -30.96
CA LEU A 71 97.40 -18.30 -30.64
C LEU A 71 96.87 -19.41 -29.73
N ILE A 72 97.27 -20.67 -29.94
CA ILE A 72 96.86 -21.77 -29.07
C ILE A 72 97.46 -21.62 -27.67
N ASN A 73 98.71 -21.18 -27.55
CA ASN A 73 99.37 -20.94 -26.26
C ASN A 73 98.78 -19.73 -25.53
N GLU A 74 98.43 -18.64 -26.23
CA GLU A 74 97.72 -17.52 -25.63
C GLU A 74 96.29 -17.88 -25.23
N LEU A 75 95.55 -18.64 -26.05
CA LEU A 75 94.20 -19.10 -25.72
C LEU A 75 94.23 -20.04 -24.52
N ASN A 76 95.17 -20.99 -24.48
CA ASN A 76 95.41 -21.86 -23.32
C ASN A 76 95.76 -21.02 -22.09
N ARG A 77 96.69 -20.08 -22.20
CA ARG A 77 97.07 -19.17 -21.10
C ARG A 77 95.87 -18.39 -20.56
N ILE A 78 95.04 -17.80 -21.42
CA ILE A 78 93.82 -17.05 -21.02
C ILE A 78 92.79 -17.99 -20.39
N PHE A 79 92.56 -19.17 -20.99
CA PHE A 79 91.64 -20.17 -20.46
C PHE A 79 92.07 -20.64 -19.07
N PHE A 80 93.36 -21.00 -18.89
CA PHE A 80 93.90 -21.41 -17.59
C PHE A 80 93.96 -20.25 -16.59
N GLU A 81 94.27 -19.01 -16.99
CA GLU A 81 94.20 -17.86 -16.06
C GLU A 81 92.76 -17.62 -15.59
N THR A 82 91.77 -17.80 -16.48
CA THR A 82 90.35 -17.70 -16.11
C THR A 82 89.91 -18.86 -15.22
N LEU A 83 90.40 -20.08 -15.48
CA LEU A 83 90.12 -21.28 -14.69
C LEU A 83 90.74 -21.17 -13.28
N VAL A 84 91.99 -20.71 -13.17
CA VAL A 84 92.65 -20.39 -11.89
C VAL A 84 91.91 -19.29 -11.11
N ARG A 85 91.35 -18.28 -11.78
CA ARG A 85 90.48 -17.28 -11.13
C ARG A 85 89.17 -17.89 -10.62
N PHE A 86 88.55 -18.79 -11.39
CA PHE A 86 87.34 -19.51 -10.98
C PHE A 86 87.57 -20.50 -9.84
N GLU A 87 88.73 -21.17 -9.82
CA GLU A 87 89.07 -22.18 -8.79
C GLU A 87 89.69 -21.55 -7.53
N ARG A 88 90.26 -20.33 -7.61
CA ARG A 88 90.50 -19.49 -6.41
C ARG A 88 89.23 -19.22 -5.61
N CYS A 89 88.05 -19.21 -6.25
CA CYS A 89 86.77 -19.14 -5.56
C CYS A 89 86.30 -20.50 -4.97
N ARG A 90 86.97 -21.62 -5.31
CA ARG A 90 86.68 -22.98 -4.84
C ARG A 90 87.67 -23.55 -3.82
N ARG A 91 88.86 -22.94 -3.64
CA ARG A 91 89.94 -23.40 -2.74
C ARG A 91 90.52 -24.78 -3.13
N GLU A 92 90.66 -25.04 -4.43
CA GLU A 92 91.46 -26.17 -4.90
C GLU A 92 92.84 -25.68 -5.35
N ASP A 93 93.90 -26.14 -4.69
CA ASP A 93 95.25 -25.68 -4.98
C ASP A 93 95.91 -26.49 -6.11
N TYR A 94 96.59 -25.81 -7.02
CA TYR A 94 97.35 -26.42 -8.12
C TYR A 94 98.79 -25.92 -8.14
N ILE A 95 99.71 -26.75 -8.65
CA ILE A 95 101.09 -26.38 -8.99
C ILE A 95 101.26 -26.44 -10.51
N ALA A 96 101.92 -25.42 -11.07
CA ALA A 96 102.42 -25.42 -12.44
C ALA A 96 103.74 -26.22 -12.50
N LEU A 97 103.81 -27.21 -13.37
CA LEU A 97 104.99 -28.02 -13.65
C LEU A 97 105.83 -27.37 -14.76
N ALA A 98 107.09 -27.80 -14.90
CA ALA A 98 108.09 -27.17 -15.76
C ALA A 98 107.78 -27.32 -17.27
N ASP A 99 106.89 -28.25 -17.60
CA ASP A 99 106.35 -28.52 -18.93
C ASP A 99 105.11 -27.66 -19.27
N GLY A 100 104.68 -26.79 -18.36
CA GLY A 100 103.48 -25.97 -18.51
C GLY A 100 102.16 -26.69 -18.17
N SER A 101 102.22 -27.93 -17.70
CA SER A 101 101.04 -28.65 -17.19
C SER A 101 100.73 -28.25 -15.73
N PHE A 102 99.48 -28.43 -15.29
CA PHE A 102 99.07 -28.17 -13.92
C PHE A 102 98.62 -29.46 -13.24
N ARG A 103 99.13 -29.73 -12.04
CA ARG A 103 98.70 -30.85 -11.19
C ARG A 103 97.92 -30.33 -9.99
N LYS A 104 96.78 -30.97 -9.70
CA LYS A 104 96.01 -30.78 -8.46
C LYS A 104 96.83 -31.29 -7.29
N LEU A 105 96.98 -30.46 -6.26
CA LEU A 105 97.65 -30.84 -5.01
C LEU A 105 96.84 -31.91 -4.28
N SER A 106 97.52 -32.85 -3.63
CA SER A 106 96.87 -33.72 -2.65
C SER A 106 96.40 -32.89 -1.44
N GLU A 107 95.48 -33.43 -0.63
CA GLU A 107 95.06 -32.75 0.61
C GLU A 107 96.26 -32.49 1.55
N GLU A 108 97.24 -33.39 1.58
CA GLU A 108 98.49 -33.24 2.34
C GLU A 108 99.41 -32.16 1.75
N GLU A 109 99.52 -32.07 0.42
CA GLU A 109 100.36 -31.06 -0.24
C GLU A 109 99.70 -29.65 -0.18
N SER A 110 98.36 -29.56 -0.22
CA SER A 110 97.60 -28.31 -0.03
C SER A 110 97.62 -27.84 1.42
N THR A 111 97.48 -28.73 2.39
CA THR A 111 97.66 -28.38 3.81
C THR A 111 99.11 -27.98 4.13
N LEU A 112 100.11 -28.61 3.52
CA LEU A 112 101.51 -28.16 3.63
C LEU A 112 101.72 -26.78 3.00
N ARG A 113 101.13 -26.50 1.83
CA ARG A 113 101.23 -25.20 1.17
C ARG A 113 100.58 -24.08 1.98
N THR A 114 99.35 -24.29 2.45
CA THR A 114 98.65 -23.31 3.29
C THR A 114 99.36 -23.10 4.63
N PHE A 115 99.95 -24.14 5.21
CA PHE A 115 100.84 -24.01 6.37
C PHE A 115 102.09 -23.17 6.06
N LEU A 116 102.77 -23.40 4.93
CA LEU A 116 103.93 -22.60 4.49
C LEU A 116 103.56 -21.13 4.27
N GLU A 117 102.43 -20.85 3.61
CA GLU A 117 101.92 -19.48 3.39
C GLU A 117 101.56 -18.78 4.71
N GLU A 118 101.06 -19.50 5.73
CA GLU A 118 100.85 -18.93 7.07
C GLU A 118 102.17 -18.73 7.82
N VAL A 119 103.15 -19.64 7.70
CA VAL A 119 104.50 -19.47 8.27
C VAL A 119 105.21 -18.26 7.64
N GLU A 120 105.09 -18.04 6.34
CA GLU A 120 105.62 -16.86 5.64
C GLU A 120 105.00 -15.56 6.18
N LYS A 121 103.66 -15.51 6.33
CA LYS A 121 102.97 -14.36 6.95
C LYS A 121 103.40 -14.10 8.40
N VAL A 122 103.67 -15.16 9.16
CA VAL A 122 104.17 -15.06 10.55
C VAL A 122 105.62 -14.55 10.58
N ILE A 123 106.48 -15.01 9.66
CA ILE A 123 107.84 -14.47 9.47
C ILE A 123 107.78 -12.97 9.14
N ASP A 124 106.95 -12.57 8.17
CA ASP A 124 106.77 -11.17 7.79
C ASP A 124 106.23 -10.32 8.95
N ALA A 125 105.27 -10.84 9.73
CA ALA A 125 104.77 -10.18 10.93
C ALA A 125 105.89 -9.96 11.97
N PHE A 126 106.70 -10.98 12.27
CA PHE A 126 107.83 -10.83 13.19
C PHE A 126 108.92 -9.88 12.66
N GLN A 127 109.19 -9.86 11.35
CA GLN A 127 110.09 -8.88 10.74
C GLN A 127 109.56 -7.44 10.87
N ILE A 128 108.25 -7.23 10.64
CA ILE A 128 107.60 -5.93 10.80
C ILE A 128 107.67 -5.49 12.27
N LEU A 129 107.41 -6.38 13.22
CA LEU A 129 107.48 -6.09 14.66
C LEU A 129 108.91 -5.81 15.14
N GLY A 130 109.90 -6.55 14.64
CA GLY A 130 111.32 -6.27 14.91
C GLY A 130 111.71 -4.87 14.44
N ARG A 131 111.29 -4.47 13.24
CA ARG A 131 111.49 -3.11 12.70
C ARG A 131 110.71 -2.04 13.48
N GLU A 132 109.47 -2.32 13.93
CA GLU A 132 108.69 -1.38 14.73
C GLU A 132 109.34 -1.11 16.10
N ILE A 133 109.87 -2.15 16.75
CA ILE A 133 110.55 -2.04 18.05
C ILE A 133 111.88 -1.27 17.94
N ASP A 134 112.62 -1.47 16.85
CA ASP A 134 113.84 -0.70 16.54
C ASP A 134 113.56 0.79 16.35
N ILE A 135 112.53 1.14 15.56
CA ILE A 135 112.29 2.52 15.12
C ILE A 135 111.44 3.31 16.12
N TYR A 136 110.35 2.71 16.62
CA TYR A 136 109.34 3.38 17.45
C TYR A 136 109.28 2.82 18.88
N GLY A 137 109.63 1.55 19.09
CA GLY A 137 109.59 0.90 20.40
C GLY A 137 108.17 0.60 20.89
N THR A 138 107.25 0.40 19.95
CA THR A 138 105.82 0.15 20.17
C THR A 138 105.38 -1.18 19.55
N PHE A 139 104.13 -1.56 19.81
CA PHE A 139 103.46 -2.75 19.27
C PHE A 139 102.16 -2.38 18.52
N LYS A 140 102.14 -1.23 17.83
CA LYS A 140 100.94 -0.74 17.13
C LYS A 140 100.54 -1.68 15.99
N SER A 141 101.49 -2.27 15.27
CA SER A 141 101.21 -3.26 14.22
C SER A 141 100.62 -4.57 14.79
N LEU A 142 101.10 -5.04 15.94
CA LEU A 142 100.53 -6.22 16.61
C LEU A 142 99.10 -5.95 17.09
N ARG A 143 98.84 -4.77 17.68
CA ARG A 143 97.50 -4.39 18.11
C ARG A 143 96.53 -4.36 16.93
N MET A 144 96.87 -3.66 15.84
CA MET A 144 96.05 -3.65 14.62
C MET A 144 95.76 -5.07 14.09
N GLN A 145 96.75 -5.96 14.05
CA GLN A 145 96.54 -7.36 13.62
C GLN A 145 95.66 -8.17 14.59
N CYS A 146 95.73 -7.90 15.90
CA CYS A 146 94.82 -8.51 16.88
C CYS A 146 93.39 -7.98 16.71
N ASP A 147 93.23 -6.67 16.53
CA ASP A 147 91.93 -6.01 16.34
C ASP A 147 91.27 -6.46 15.02
N ASP A 148 92.04 -6.57 13.92
CA ASP A 148 91.60 -7.11 12.64
C ASP A 148 91.17 -8.59 12.78
N LYS A 149 91.96 -9.43 13.46
CA LYS A 149 91.59 -10.84 13.70
C LYS A 149 90.38 -10.98 14.61
N GLN A 150 90.22 -10.08 15.59
CA GLN A 150 89.04 -10.04 16.46
C GLN A 150 87.79 -9.65 15.67
N ALA A 151 87.86 -8.60 14.83
CA ALA A 151 86.76 -8.20 13.95
C ALA A 151 86.34 -9.31 12.95
N VAL A 152 87.30 -10.10 12.46
CA VAL A 152 87.02 -11.28 11.61
C VAL A 152 86.31 -12.41 12.36
N VAL A 153 86.44 -12.49 13.70
CA VAL A 153 85.71 -13.45 14.55
C VAL A 153 84.34 -12.89 14.99
N ASP A 154 84.24 -11.59 15.24
CA ASP A 154 83.00 -10.94 15.67
C ASP A 154 81.97 -10.83 14.53
N MET A 155 82.41 -10.63 13.29
CA MET A 155 81.50 -10.56 12.12
C MET A 155 80.66 -11.84 11.92
N PRO A 156 81.21 -13.07 12.00
CA PRO A 156 80.43 -14.31 12.08
C PRO A 156 79.46 -14.39 13.28
N LEU A 157 79.84 -13.87 14.44
CA LEU A 157 79.00 -13.90 15.65
C LEU A 157 77.79 -12.96 15.51
N ASP A 158 77.99 -11.74 15.02
CA ASP A 158 76.91 -10.80 14.73
C ASP A 158 76.00 -11.30 13.59
N LEU A 159 76.57 -11.95 12.58
CA LEU A 159 75.79 -12.60 11.53
C LEU A 159 74.94 -13.75 12.09
N ALA A 160 75.51 -14.61 12.94
CA ALA A 160 74.78 -15.70 13.59
C ALA A 160 73.65 -15.18 14.48
N LYS A 161 73.90 -14.14 15.28
CA LYS A 161 72.89 -13.46 16.09
C LYS A 161 71.76 -12.87 15.22
N THR A 162 72.12 -12.17 14.16
CA THR A 162 71.14 -11.61 13.20
C THR A 162 70.32 -12.70 12.51
N ILE A 163 70.90 -13.86 12.23
CA ILE A 163 70.18 -15.03 11.69
C ILE A 163 69.21 -15.61 12.73
N MET A 164 69.62 -15.73 14.00
CA MET A 164 68.75 -16.19 15.08
C MET A 164 67.56 -15.25 15.32
N ASP A 165 67.79 -13.93 15.34
CA ASP A 165 66.72 -12.93 15.50
C ASP A 165 65.73 -12.98 14.32
N LYS A 166 66.24 -13.17 13.09
CA LYS A 166 65.40 -13.37 11.90
C LYS A 166 64.62 -14.68 11.94
N ASP A 167 65.21 -15.78 12.40
CA ASP A 167 64.51 -17.07 12.55
C ASP A 167 63.40 -17.00 13.62
N GLN A 168 63.65 -16.32 14.74
CA GLN A 168 62.61 -16.03 15.74
C GLN A 168 61.47 -15.20 15.15
N MET A 169 61.79 -14.14 14.38
CA MET A 169 60.79 -13.32 13.70
C MET A 169 60.00 -14.13 12.65
N ILE A 170 60.66 -15.00 11.89
CA ILE A 170 60.01 -15.91 10.93
C ILE A 170 59.04 -16.86 11.66
N LYS A 171 59.45 -17.45 12.80
CA LYS A 171 58.58 -18.32 13.61
C LYS A 171 57.37 -17.57 14.16
N PHE A 172 57.56 -16.36 14.70
CA PHE A 172 56.47 -15.50 15.16
C PHE A 172 55.49 -15.15 14.01
N MET A 173 56.01 -14.80 12.84
CA MET A 173 55.18 -14.49 11.66
C MET A 173 54.40 -15.71 11.16
N HIS A 174 55.01 -16.92 11.18
CA HIS A 174 54.29 -18.16 10.86
C HIS A 174 53.16 -18.45 11.86
N GLU A 175 53.41 -18.28 13.16
CA GLU A 175 52.37 -18.45 14.18
C GLU A 175 51.23 -17.44 13.97
N LYS A 176 51.56 -16.18 13.64
CA LYS A 176 50.55 -15.14 13.34
C LYS A 176 49.74 -15.44 12.09
N ILE A 177 50.38 -15.91 11.01
CA ILE A 177 49.67 -16.38 9.81
C ILE A 177 48.70 -17.51 10.19
N HIS A 178 49.17 -18.53 10.89
CA HIS A 178 48.34 -19.67 11.29
C HIS A 178 47.17 -19.29 12.22
N GLN A 179 47.40 -18.38 13.18
CA GLN A 179 46.35 -17.81 14.03
C GLN A 179 45.28 -17.08 13.19
N THR A 180 45.71 -16.37 12.13
CA THR A 180 44.82 -15.59 11.26
C THR A 180 44.03 -16.49 10.30
N GLU A 181 44.67 -17.51 9.71
CA GLU A 181 44.01 -18.55 8.91
C GLU A 181 42.91 -19.26 9.71
N LYS A 182 43.23 -19.69 10.94
CA LYS A 182 42.26 -20.31 11.84
C LYS A 182 41.11 -19.35 12.21
N HIS A 183 41.36 -18.05 12.31
CA HIS A 183 40.31 -17.07 12.53
C HIS A 183 39.38 -16.94 11.31
N PHE A 184 39.93 -16.88 10.09
CA PHE A 184 39.13 -16.85 8.86
C PHE A 184 38.32 -18.14 8.65
N GLU A 185 38.87 -19.31 8.97
CA GLU A 185 38.13 -20.57 8.91
C GLU A 185 36.92 -20.57 9.87
N ASN A 186 37.13 -20.12 11.11
CA ASN A 186 36.04 -19.98 12.09
C ASN A 186 34.98 -18.95 11.63
N GLN A 187 35.39 -17.83 11.02
CA GLN A 187 34.46 -16.87 10.43
C GLN A 187 33.67 -17.48 9.28
N ARG A 188 34.31 -18.25 8.38
CA ARG A 188 33.64 -18.94 7.27
C ARG A 188 32.57 -19.90 7.77
N LEU A 189 32.91 -20.76 8.73
CA LEU A 189 31.95 -21.70 9.35
C LEU A 189 30.78 -20.97 10.03
N PHE A 190 31.04 -19.83 10.67
CA PHE A 190 29.98 -18.98 11.25
C PHE A 190 29.08 -18.37 10.17
N TYR A 191 29.63 -17.85 9.07
CA TYR A 191 28.83 -17.30 7.97
C TYR A 191 28.02 -18.38 7.25
N ASP A 192 28.57 -19.58 7.03
CA ASP A 192 27.84 -20.71 6.46
C ASP A 192 26.66 -21.17 7.35
N GLU A 193 26.85 -21.14 8.68
CA GLU A 193 25.79 -21.37 9.67
C GLU A 193 24.69 -20.31 9.58
N VAL A 194 25.06 -19.02 9.54
CA VAL A 194 24.11 -17.91 9.42
C VAL A 194 23.35 -17.95 8.09
N ILE A 195 24.02 -18.20 6.97
CA ILE A 195 23.40 -18.35 5.64
C ILE A 195 22.39 -19.50 5.65
N ARG A 196 22.72 -20.63 6.33
CA ARG A 196 21.78 -21.76 6.44
C ARG A 196 20.55 -21.41 7.25
N ARG A 197 20.69 -20.72 8.39
CA ARG A 197 19.56 -20.24 9.21
C ARG A 197 18.66 -19.27 8.44
N LEU A 198 19.25 -18.23 7.84
CA LEU A 198 18.51 -17.24 7.03
C LEU A 198 17.78 -17.91 5.84
N LYS A 199 18.37 -18.94 5.23
CA LYS A 199 17.72 -19.74 4.18
C LYS A 199 16.51 -20.51 4.71
N HIS A 200 16.58 -21.10 5.91
CA HIS A 200 15.43 -21.76 6.54
C HIS A 200 14.34 -20.75 6.93
N GLU A 201 14.67 -19.67 7.61
CA GLU A 201 13.74 -18.59 7.98
C GLU A 201 13.01 -18.01 6.75
N TRP A 202 13.73 -17.78 5.65
CA TRP A 202 13.13 -17.32 4.39
C TRP A 202 12.20 -18.36 3.75
N GLN A 203 12.55 -19.65 3.82
CA GLN A 203 11.68 -20.73 3.33
C GLN A 203 10.40 -20.83 4.17
N GLU A 204 10.49 -20.73 5.49
CA GLU A 204 9.34 -20.72 6.41
C GLU A 204 8.45 -19.49 6.18
N ALA A 205 9.03 -18.29 6.12
CA ALA A 205 8.31 -17.05 5.83
C ALA A 205 7.58 -17.12 4.46
N ARG A 206 8.23 -17.70 3.44
CA ARG A 206 7.62 -17.94 2.13
C ARG A 206 6.45 -18.93 2.19
N GLN A 207 6.57 -20.02 2.96
CA GLN A 207 5.48 -20.99 3.13
C GLN A 207 4.30 -20.37 3.89
N LEU A 208 4.57 -19.63 4.97
CA LEU A 208 3.57 -18.89 5.74
C LEU A 208 2.83 -17.86 4.87
N ALA A 209 3.54 -17.07 4.06
CA ALA A 209 2.93 -16.12 3.13
C ALA A 209 2.04 -16.81 2.09
N GLN A 210 2.46 -17.96 1.55
CA GLN A 210 1.64 -18.76 0.63
C GLN A 210 0.39 -19.35 1.31
N MET A 211 0.51 -19.82 2.55
CA MET A 211 -0.62 -20.31 3.34
C MET A 211 -1.61 -19.18 3.64
N TYR A 212 -1.11 -18.03 4.10
CA TYR A 212 -1.91 -16.85 4.39
C TYR A 212 -2.68 -16.36 3.16
N TYR A 213 -2.03 -16.27 2.00
CA TYR A 213 -2.68 -15.92 0.73
C TYR A 213 -3.78 -16.91 0.35
N LYS A 214 -3.54 -18.23 0.48
CA LYS A 214 -4.56 -19.27 0.22
C LYS A 214 -5.75 -19.15 1.17
N TYR A 215 -5.50 -18.97 2.47
CA TYR A 215 -6.53 -18.81 3.49
C TYR A 215 -7.37 -17.55 3.24
N LEU A 216 -6.72 -16.41 3.02
CA LEU A 216 -7.39 -15.13 2.75
C LEU A 216 -8.25 -15.21 1.47
N LYS A 217 -7.73 -15.82 0.41
CA LYS A 217 -8.47 -16.07 -0.85
C LYS A 217 -9.68 -17.01 -0.64
N ALA A 218 -9.56 -18.02 0.20
CA ALA A 218 -10.68 -18.90 0.55
C ALA A 218 -11.74 -18.16 1.38
N SER A 219 -11.33 -17.35 2.36
CA SER A 219 -12.24 -16.54 3.18
C SER A 219 -13.01 -15.51 2.34
N TYR A 220 -12.34 -14.81 1.42
CA TYR A 220 -13.03 -13.88 0.50
C TYR A 220 -13.99 -14.59 -0.45
N ARG A 221 -13.65 -15.78 -0.96
CA ARG A 221 -14.57 -16.60 -1.76
C ARG A 221 -15.82 -16.97 -0.94
N GLN A 222 -15.64 -17.56 0.23
CA GLN A 222 -16.76 -17.93 1.11
C GLN A 222 -17.67 -16.73 1.42
N ARG A 223 -17.11 -15.53 1.66
CA ARG A 223 -17.92 -14.32 1.83
C ARG A 223 -18.68 -13.94 0.56
N ALA A 224 -18.03 -13.97 -0.61
CA ALA A 224 -18.67 -13.68 -1.89
C ALA A 224 -19.80 -14.68 -2.21
N ASP A 225 -19.58 -15.96 -1.94
CA ASP A 225 -20.56 -17.03 -2.13
C ASP A 225 -21.78 -16.81 -1.20
N LEU A 226 -21.56 -16.48 0.08
CA LEU A 226 -22.62 -16.12 1.02
C LEU A 226 -23.39 -14.87 0.59
N TYR A 227 -22.70 -13.82 0.14
CA TYR A 227 -23.36 -12.62 -0.40
C TYR A 227 -24.17 -12.93 -1.66
N SER A 228 -23.69 -13.80 -2.55
CA SER A 228 -24.44 -14.25 -3.73
C SER A 228 -25.73 -14.95 -3.32
N ILE A 229 -25.66 -15.88 -2.36
CA ILE A 229 -26.82 -16.60 -1.84
C ILE A 229 -27.84 -15.62 -1.26
N MET A 230 -27.42 -14.64 -0.45
CA MET A 230 -28.30 -13.60 0.09
C MET A 230 -28.97 -12.77 -1.02
N CYS A 231 -28.21 -12.33 -2.03
CA CYS A 231 -28.76 -11.60 -3.17
C CYS A 231 -29.77 -12.45 -3.96
N ASP A 232 -29.51 -13.74 -4.15
CA ASP A 232 -30.42 -14.67 -4.83
C ASP A 232 -31.69 -14.94 -4.01
N GLU A 233 -31.62 -14.95 -2.68
CA GLU A 233 -32.76 -15.06 -1.77
C GLU A 233 -33.62 -13.80 -1.76
N GLU A 234 -33.00 -12.62 -1.66
CA GLU A 234 -33.69 -11.33 -1.78
C GLU A 234 -34.36 -11.17 -3.16
N THR A 235 -33.66 -11.56 -4.22
CA THR A 235 -34.21 -11.52 -5.59
C THR A 235 -35.40 -12.46 -5.73
N ARG A 236 -35.32 -13.70 -5.21
CA ARG A 236 -36.46 -14.63 -5.17
C ARG A 236 -37.65 -14.03 -4.40
N ALA A 237 -37.42 -13.52 -3.19
CA ALA A 237 -38.47 -12.92 -2.37
C ALA A 237 -39.13 -11.69 -3.04
N LEU A 238 -38.37 -10.90 -3.82
CA LEU A 238 -38.90 -9.79 -4.62
C LEU A 238 -39.72 -10.29 -5.82
N VAL A 239 -39.27 -11.34 -6.49
CA VAL A 239 -40.00 -11.99 -7.60
C VAL A 239 -41.32 -12.58 -7.12
N ASP A 240 -41.33 -13.26 -5.97
CA ASP A 240 -42.54 -13.83 -5.36
C ASP A 240 -43.54 -12.73 -4.98
N ARG A 241 -43.08 -11.65 -4.34
CA ARG A 241 -43.93 -10.47 -4.06
C ARG A 241 -44.48 -9.84 -5.34
N ALA A 242 -43.67 -9.73 -6.40
CA ALA A 242 -44.13 -9.20 -7.69
C ALA A 242 -45.17 -10.13 -8.36
N HIS A 243 -45.07 -11.44 -8.14
CA HIS A 243 -46.07 -12.41 -8.55
C HIS A 243 -47.38 -12.25 -7.76
N ASP A 244 -47.31 -12.14 -6.43
CA ASP A 244 -48.45 -11.89 -5.55
C ASP A 244 -49.19 -10.59 -5.92
N PHE A 245 -48.48 -9.49 -6.14
CA PHE A 245 -49.09 -8.24 -6.61
C PHE A 245 -49.77 -8.39 -7.97
N ARG A 246 -49.18 -9.17 -8.89
CA ARG A 246 -49.80 -9.47 -10.19
C ARG A 246 -51.07 -10.31 -10.04
N GLN A 247 -51.09 -11.28 -9.13
CA GLN A 247 -52.29 -12.05 -8.82
C GLN A 247 -53.39 -11.14 -8.24
N ARG A 248 -53.06 -10.30 -7.23
CA ARG A 248 -54.01 -9.36 -6.61
C ARG A 248 -54.61 -8.40 -7.64
N LEU A 249 -53.78 -7.80 -8.49
CA LEU A 249 -54.22 -6.89 -9.55
C LEU A 249 -55.13 -7.59 -10.57
N ASN A 250 -54.86 -8.87 -10.88
CA ASN A 250 -55.76 -9.67 -11.72
C ASN A 250 -57.09 -9.99 -11.01
N THR A 251 -57.09 -10.27 -9.70
CA THR A 251 -58.33 -10.45 -8.93
C THR A 251 -59.14 -9.16 -8.81
N GLU A 252 -58.49 -8.01 -8.61
CA GLU A 252 -59.16 -6.70 -8.61
C GLU A 252 -59.77 -6.39 -9.98
N LYS A 253 -59.04 -6.60 -11.08
CA LYS A 253 -59.59 -6.48 -12.44
C LYS A 253 -60.82 -7.37 -12.66
N ARG A 254 -60.78 -8.60 -12.16
CA ARG A 254 -61.92 -9.53 -12.24
C ARG A 254 -63.11 -9.00 -11.43
N LEU A 255 -62.90 -8.58 -10.19
CA LEU A 255 -63.94 -8.02 -9.32
C LEU A 255 -64.54 -6.73 -9.90
N ILE A 256 -63.72 -5.87 -10.52
CA ILE A 256 -64.18 -4.67 -11.23
C ILE A 256 -65.08 -5.07 -12.39
N ASN A 257 -64.68 -6.04 -13.22
CA ASN A 257 -65.49 -6.52 -14.34
C ASN A 257 -66.82 -7.16 -13.87
N GLU A 258 -66.78 -7.98 -12.81
CA GLU A 258 -67.97 -8.60 -12.21
C GLU A 258 -68.92 -7.54 -11.62
N THR A 259 -68.38 -6.55 -10.90
CA THR A 259 -69.14 -5.42 -10.35
C THR A 259 -69.75 -4.55 -11.45
N SER A 260 -68.97 -4.19 -12.47
CA SER A 260 -69.46 -3.44 -13.62
C SER A 260 -70.56 -4.20 -14.36
N SER A 261 -70.40 -5.50 -14.60
CA SER A 261 -71.42 -6.35 -15.23
C SER A 261 -72.71 -6.38 -14.41
N CYS A 262 -72.62 -6.48 -13.08
CA CYS A 262 -73.76 -6.43 -12.18
C CYS A 262 -74.49 -5.07 -12.25
N LEU A 263 -73.74 -3.97 -12.16
CA LEU A 263 -74.28 -2.61 -12.27
C LEU A 263 -74.93 -2.32 -13.63
N PHE A 264 -74.34 -2.81 -14.73
CA PHE A 264 -74.96 -2.69 -16.05
C PHE A 264 -76.23 -3.54 -16.18
N ALA A 265 -76.27 -4.76 -15.64
CA ALA A 265 -77.47 -5.59 -15.62
C ALA A 265 -78.61 -4.97 -14.78
N GLU A 266 -78.28 -4.35 -13.64
CA GLU A 266 -79.25 -3.61 -12.82
C GLU A 266 -79.75 -2.34 -13.54
N LEU A 267 -78.84 -1.60 -14.19
CA LEU A 267 -79.19 -0.41 -15.00
C LEU A 267 -80.08 -0.78 -16.20
N ASP A 268 -79.80 -1.90 -16.88
CA ASP A 268 -80.66 -2.44 -17.94
C ASP A 268 -82.03 -2.86 -17.40
N LEU A 269 -82.09 -3.50 -16.23
CA LEU A 269 -83.35 -3.87 -15.58
C LEU A 269 -84.17 -2.64 -15.22
N GLN A 270 -83.57 -1.60 -14.64
CA GLN A 270 -84.22 -0.32 -14.35
C GLN A 270 -84.66 0.38 -15.65
N THR A 271 -83.83 0.36 -16.69
CA THR A 271 -84.16 0.94 -18.01
C THR A 271 -85.34 0.22 -18.66
N ASN A 272 -85.39 -1.12 -18.56
CA ASN A 272 -86.50 -1.93 -19.07
C ASN A 272 -87.77 -1.74 -18.24
N HIS A 273 -87.67 -1.58 -16.92
CA HIS A 273 -88.79 -1.23 -16.06
C HIS A 273 -89.35 0.18 -16.38
N LEU A 274 -88.48 1.16 -16.65
CA LEU A 274 -88.86 2.51 -17.06
C LEU A 274 -89.55 2.49 -18.44
N LYS A 275 -89.02 1.74 -19.42
CA LYS A 275 -89.68 1.47 -20.71
C LYS A 275 -91.04 0.80 -20.53
N TYR A 276 -91.16 -0.17 -19.62
CA TYR A 276 -92.43 -0.83 -19.32
C TYR A 276 -93.47 0.16 -18.75
N ILE A 277 -93.08 0.99 -17.78
CA ILE A 277 -93.93 2.07 -17.25
C ILE A 277 -94.31 3.09 -18.33
N GLN A 278 -93.39 3.45 -19.25
CA GLN A 278 -93.72 4.30 -20.40
C GLN A 278 -94.68 3.62 -21.40
N SER A 279 -94.57 2.29 -21.55
CA SER A 279 -95.47 1.50 -22.42
C SER A 279 -96.86 1.28 -21.81
N LEU A 280 -97.03 1.52 -20.50
CA LEU A 280 -98.33 1.65 -19.84
C LEU A 280 -98.96 3.00 -20.25
N THR A 281 -99.48 3.03 -21.48
CA THR A 281 -100.26 4.13 -22.09
C THR A 281 -101.48 4.57 -21.28
N THR A 282 -101.82 3.82 -20.23
CA THR A 282 -102.84 4.18 -19.24
C THR A 282 -102.65 5.56 -18.64
N VAL A 283 -101.43 6.11 -18.53
CA VAL A 283 -101.27 7.49 -18.00
C VAL A 283 -101.93 8.51 -18.93
N GLY A 284 -101.66 8.48 -20.24
CA GLY A 284 -102.30 9.40 -21.19
C GLY A 284 -103.81 9.19 -21.31
N ASP A 285 -104.26 7.94 -21.33
CA ASP A 285 -105.69 7.59 -21.35
C ASP A 285 -106.41 8.03 -20.07
N LEU A 286 -105.77 7.91 -18.90
CA LEU A 286 -106.33 8.35 -17.62
C LEU A 286 -106.32 9.89 -17.49
N THR A 287 -105.29 10.58 -17.98
CA THR A 287 -105.28 12.05 -18.01
C THR A 287 -106.41 12.56 -18.91
N SER A 288 -106.58 12.03 -20.13
CA SER A 288 -107.70 12.47 -21.00
C SER A 288 -109.08 12.16 -20.41
N LYS A 289 -109.23 11.05 -19.67
CA LYS A 289 -110.46 10.75 -18.91
C LYS A 289 -110.66 11.69 -17.73
N LEU A 290 -109.59 12.09 -17.03
CA LEU A 290 -109.65 13.06 -15.94
C LEU A 290 -110.10 14.43 -16.48
N ASP A 291 -109.50 14.89 -17.58
CA ASP A 291 -109.84 16.14 -18.26
C ASP A 291 -111.28 16.16 -18.78
N ALA A 292 -111.76 15.04 -19.34
CA ALA A 292 -113.15 14.89 -19.74
C ALA A 292 -114.12 14.93 -18.53
N MET A 293 -113.73 14.35 -17.39
CA MET A 293 -114.52 14.35 -16.16
C MET A 293 -114.55 15.74 -15.49
N THR A 294 -113.44 16.49 -15.48
CA THR A 294 -113.43 17.89 -14.98
C THR A 294 -114.23 18.80 -15.89
N ALA A 295 -114.13 18.69 -17.22
CA ALA A 295 -114.96 19.45 -18.15
C ALA A 295 -116.47 19.15 -17.99
N SER A 296 -116.82 17.89 -17.74
CA SER A 296 -118.20 17.46 -17.43
C SER A 296 -118.69 18.08 -16.10
N LEU A 297 -117.85 18.06 -15.07
CA LEU A 297 -118.17 18.60 -13.74
C LEU A 297 -118.31 20.13 -13.77
N GLU A 298 -117.43 20.86 -14.47
CA GLU A 298 -117.58 22.29 -14.71
C GLU A 298 -118.90 22.64 -15.41
N LYS A 299 -119.30 21.85 -16.41
CA LYS A 299 -120.58 22.03 -17.11
C LYS A 299 -121.74 21.83 -16.13
N LEU A 300 -121.70 20.77 -15.34
CA LEU A 300 -122.74 20.48 -14.34
C LEU A 300 -122.84 21.58 -13.26
N CYS A 301 -121.70 22.15 -12.82
CA CYS A 301 -121.68 23.30 -11.93
C CYS A 301 -122.35 24.53 -12.57
N LYS A 302 -122.01 24.87 -13.82
CA LYS A 302 -122.61 25.99 -14.56
C LYS A 302 -124.12 25.80 -14.77
N ASP A 303 -124.56 24.58 -15.04
CA ASP A 303 -125.99 24.27 -15.20
C ASP A 303 -126.75 24.26 -13.86
N HIS A 304 -126.11 23.87 -12.76
CA HIS A 304 -126.67 24.00 -11.39
C HIS A 304 -126.78 25.46 -10.92
N GLU A 305 -125.82 26.31 -11.27
CA GLU A 305 -125.88 27.75 -10.99
C GLU A 305 -127.03 28.43 -11.75
N LYS A 306 -127.23 28.10 -13.03
CA LYS A 306 -128.41 28.55 -13.79
C LYS A 306 -129.71 28.08 -13.15
N LEU A 307 -129.79 26.79 -12.79
CA LEU A 307 -130.99 26.22 -12.19
C LEU A 307 -131.33 26.89 -10.85
N LYS A 308 -130.34 27.21 -10.00
CA LYS A 308 -130.54 28.03 -8.80
C LYS A 308 -131.12 29.41 -9.11
N LEU A 309 -130.65 30.04 -10.18
CA LEU A 309 -131.09 31.37 -10.61
C LEU A 309 -132.54 31.33 -11.14
N GLU A 310 -132.91 30.28 -11.89
CA GLU A 310 -134.28 30.00 -12.33
C GLU A 310 -135.23 29.70 -11.15
N TYR A 311 -134.78 28.91 -10.16
CA TYR A 311 -135.55 28.67 -8.94
C TYR A 311 -135.78 29.96 -8.13
N ALA A 312 -134.76 30.81 -7.98
CA ALA A 312 -134.89 32.10 -7.30
C ALA A 312 -135.89 33.04 -8.02
N GLN A 313 -135.90 33.04 -9.36
CA GLN A 313 -136.91 33.77 -10.15
C GLN A 313 -138.32 33.20 -9.93
N CYS A 314 -138.49 31.88 -9.90
CA CYS A 314 -139.77 31.23 -9.61
C CYS A 314 -140.27 31.55 -8.19
N GLU A 315 -139.41 31.50 -7.17
CA GLU A 315 -139.78 31.86 -5.79
C GLU A 315 -140.18 33.34 -5.68
N GLN A 316 -139.47 34.24 -6.36
CA GLN A 316 -139.82 35.66 -6.39
C GLN A 316 -141.24 35.88 -6.96
N VAL A 317 -141.58 35.22 -8.07
CA VAL A 317 -142.93 35.29 -8.67
C VAL A 317 -144.01 34.75 -7.71
N VAL A 318 -143.72 33.68 -6.96
CA VAL A 318 -144.65 33.13 -5.96
C VAL A 318 -144.83 34.07 -4.76
N LEU A 319 -143.77 34.76 -4.32
CA LEU A 319 -143.84 35.77 -3.25
C LEU A 319 -144.62 37.02 -3.72
N ASP A 320 -144.38 37.50 -4.93
CA ASP A 320 -145.10 38.63 -5.52
C ASP A 320 -146.60 38.32 -5.66
N PHE A 321 -146.96 37.08 -6.07
CA PHE A 321 -148.34 36.62 -6.11
C PHE A 321 -149.00 36.59 -4.71
N ARG A 322 -148.31 36.03 -3.70
CA ARG A 322 -148.84 35.98 -2.31
C ARG A 322 -149.05 37.37 -1.71
N THR A 323 -148.12 38.30 -1.92
CA THR A 323 -148.26 39.66 -1.39
C THR A 323 -149.35 40.46 -2.11
N ALA A 324 -149.65 40.17 -3.38
CA ALA A 324 -150.80 40.73 -4.09
C ALA A 324 -152.13 40.18 -3.54
N GLU A 325 -152.21 38.88 -3.25
CA GLU A 325 -153.38 38.23 -2.65
C GLU A 325 -153.70 38.78 -1.24
N GLU A 326 -152.68 39.01 -0.41
CA GLU A 326 -152.84 39.61 0.92
C GLU A 326 -153.30 41.08 0.87
N LYS A 327 -152.75 41.89 -0.05
CA LYS A 327 -153.20 43.27 -0.29
C LYS A 327 -154.69 43.31 -0.67
N ARG A 328 -155.12 42.41 -1.56
CA ARG A 328 -156.52 42.29 -1.99
C ARG A 328 -157.46 41.99 -0.80
N ARG A 329 -157.09 41.06 0.08
CA ARG A 329 -157.86 40.78 1.32
C ARG A 329 -157.96 42.01 2.24
N LEU A 330 -156.86 42.73 2.44
CA LEU A 330 -156.83 43.91 3.31
C LEU A 330 -157.74 45.04 2.78
N GLU A 331 -157.75 45.27 1.47
CA GLU A 331 -158.66 46.24 0.83
C GLU A 331 -160.14 45.82 0.98
N GLU A 332 -160.46 44.54 0.81
CA GLU A 332 -161.80 43.99 1.02
C GLU A 332 -162.28 44.18 2.48
N GLU A 333 -161.42 43.93 3.47
CA GLU A 333 -161.74 44.16 4.89
C GLU A 333 -161.95 45.65 5.24
N ILE A 334 -161.12 46.55 4.70
CA ILE A 334 -161.24 48.01 4.94
C ILE A 334 -162.56 48.53 4.36
N ASN A 335 -162.93 48.06 3.17
CA ASN A 335 -164.20 48.40 2.53
C ASN A 335 -165.42 47.90 3.33
N GLN A 336 -165.36 46.70 3.92
CA GLN A 336 -166.43 46.21 4.81
C GLN A 336 -166.55 47.07 6.09
N LYS A 337 -165.43 47.39 6.74
CA LYS A 337 -165.40 48.22 7.96
C LYS A 337 -165.96 49.62 7.71
N THR A 338 -165.64 50.25 6.58
CA THR A 338 -166.23 51.56 6.19
C THR A 338 -167.72 51.46 5.86
N LEU A 339 -168.19 50.40 5.21
CA LEU A 339 -169.61 50.19 4.94
C LEU A 339 -170.45 50.11 6.22
N VAL A 340 -169.95 49.39 7.24
CA VAL A 340 -170.59 49.29 8.56
C VAL A 340 -170.65 50.65 9.26
N ALA A 341 -169.56 51.42 9.23
CA ALA A 341 -169.53 52.76 9.81
C ALA A 341 -170.55 53.72 9.14
N ILE A 342 -170.69 53.65 7.81
CA ILE A 342 -171.70 54.42 7.07
C ILE A 342 -173.12 54.06 7.53
N PHE A 343 -173.43 52.78 7.71
CA PHE A 343 -174.74 52.35 8.22
C PHE A 343 -174.99 52.82 9.66
N GLN A 344 -173.98 52.78 10.54
CA GLN A 344 -174.10 53.31 11.90
C GLN A 344 -174.38 54.81 11.93
N VAL A 345 -173.68 55.61 11.11
CA VAL A 345 -173.95 57.05 10.97
C VAL A 345 -175.36 57.31 10.41
N GLN A 346 -175.81 56.54 9.41
CA GLN A 346 -177.18 56.66 8.90
C GLN A 346 -178.23 56.28 9.96
N ALA A 347 -177.99 55.25 10.77
CA ALA A 347 -178.90 54.83 11.84
C ALA A 347 -178.98 55.89 12.94
N TRP A 348 -177.83 56.41 13.38
CA TRP A 348 -177.72 57.52 14.33
C TRP A 348 -178.45 58.77 13.84
N TRP A 349 -178.29 59.15 12.57
CA TRP A 349 -178.95 60.32 12.01
C TRP A 349 -180.47 60.13 11.88
N ARG A 350 -180.93 58.93 11.47
CA ARG A 350 -182.36 58.57 11.49
C ARG A 350 -182.95 58.65 12.91
N ALA A 351 -182.22 58.18 13.93
CA ALA A 351 -182.66 58.27 15.33
C ALA A 351 -182.75 59.73 15.84
N ILE A 352 -181.77 60.58 15.50
CA ILE A 352 -181.79 62.02 15.85
C ILE A 352 -182.94 62.76 15.19
N ILE A 353 -183.25 62.47 13.92
CA ILE A 353 -184.39 63.08 13.20
C ILE A 353 -185.71 62.78 13.92
N VAL A 354 -185.89 61.55 14.40
CA VAL A 354 -187.08 61.14 15.19
C VAL A 354 -187.10 61.84 16.55
N LEU A 355 -185.98 61.82 17.30
CA LEU A 355 -185.91 62.39 18.66
C LEU A 355 -186.04 63.93 18.71
N ARG A 356 -185.65 64.65 17.65
CA ARG A 356 -185.76 66.12 17.59
C ARG A 356 -186.98 66.66 16.83
N GLY A 357 -187.90 65.80 16.39
CA GLY A 357 -189.18 66.21 15.80
C GLY A 357 -189.09 67.01 14.49
N ILE A 358 -188.00 66.85 13.73
CA ILE A 358 -187.72 67.68 12.54
C ILE A 358 -188.50 67.14 11.33
N LYS A 359 -189.55 67.86 10.89
CA LYS A 359 -190.30 67.53 9.66
C LYS A 359 -189.45 67.78 8.41
N ILE A 360 -188.99 66.72 7.77
CA ILE A 360 -188.24 66.78 6.50
C ILE A 360 -189.20 66.80 5.30
N THR A 361 -189.18 67.89 4.54
CA THR A 361 -189.97 68.07 3.30
C THR A 361 -189.35 67.32 2.12
N SER A 362 -190.15 66.56 1.36
CA SER A 362 -189.69 65.81 0.19
C SER A 362 -189.63 66.64 -1.10
N ARG A 363 -188.65 66.38 -1.98
CA ARG A 363 -188.55 67.02 -3.31
C ARG A 363 -188.01 66.04 -4.38
N LYS A 364 -188.56 66.13 -5.60
CA LYS A 364 -188.41 65.20 -6.75
C LYS A 364 -187.13 65.40 -7.61
N ARG A 365 -186.67 64.32 -8.30
CA ARG A 365 -186.08 64.20 -9.68
C ARG A 365 -185.45 62.78 -9.84
N GLY A 366 -185.17 62.15 -11.00
CA GLY A 366 -185.49 62.40 -12.41
C GLY A 366 -184.26 62.74 -13.31
N GLY A 367 -183.82 61.95 -14.31
CA GLY A 367 -184.14 60.56 -14.72
C GLY A 367 -183.80 60.23 -16.21
N LYS A 368 -183.71 58.92 -16.58
CA LYS A 368 -183.65 58.32 -17.97
C LYS A 368 -182.38 58.54 -18.83
N ARG A 369 -181.69 57.46 -19.28
CA ARG A 369 -181.18 57.27 -20.69
C ARG A 369 -180.57 55.88 -21.02
N LYS A 370 -180.49 55.57 -22.33
CA LYS A 370 -179.98 54.33 -22.98
C LYS A 370 -178.62 54.53 -23.68
N ARG A 371 -177.79 53.48 -23.73
CA ARG A 371 -176.88 52.96 -24.81
C ARG A 371 -176.02 51.84 -24.16
N GLY A 372 -175.53 50.76 -24.79
CA GLY A 372 -175.29 50.40 -26.19
C GLY A 372 -173.83 49.89 -26.27
N LYS A 373 -173.57 48.57 -26.22
CA LYS A 373 -173.31 47.62 -27.33
C LYS A 373 -171.91 47.73 -27.99
N LYS A 374 -171.18 46.60 -28.02
CA LYS A 374 -169.84 46.33 -28.59
C LYS A 374 -168.66 46.90 -27.77
N ALA A 375 -167.46 46.31 -27.81
CA ALA A 375 -166.99 45.17 -28.61
C ALA A 375 -166.43 44.04 -27.73
#